data_AF-R6CEG5-F1
#
_entry.id   AF-R6CEG5-F1
#
_cell.length_a   1.000
_cell.length_b   1.000
_cell.length_c   1.000
_cell.angle_alpha   90.00
_cell.angle_beta   90.00
_cell.angle_gamma   90.00
#
_symmetry.space_group_name_H-M   'P 1'
#
loop_
_entity.id
_entity.type
_entity.pdbx_description
1 polymer ?
#
loop_
_entity_poly.entity_id
_entity_poly.type
_entity_poly.pdbx_seq_one_letter_code
_entity_poly.pdbx_strand_id
1 'polypeptide(L)'
;MLKEIAAEAERGEYTEFIYDTTCFGEPAEAESAEDIAAGIERAMALEARPVFLEGLAARLTELGTPCTAADENIMLAEVKRRYKDLLGIPCPRTVLEWVRGTTPGVTNRRNNYDLCCALEMDLRQTEDFFQKHFLTIPFNIKSRTDAVFMYTLYHKLPYSAAVRLLESSQGFVPQENAHTATSQILSAIITTADEEQFLRYLSAHCYNNEQQFQLARRLIREEVDILHSRLIEYDYEQRLSEERLGSLTIETLLGYKYQTETRLDRRTLPRRFTESLPNDVTLGKILNGNTASYDLLRKTLILLKFYNFYYEADNSEPNEIAGNLLDFCDELDATLDSCGFSKLYVCHPFDCLLMYCANSNEPIDALYSVINSGRN
;
A
#
# COMPACT_ATOMS: atom_id res chain seq x y z
N MET A 1 -5.46 21.20 -9.52
CA MET A 1 -6.42 20.10 -9.36
C MET A 1 -5.80 18.71 -9.20
N LEU A 2 -5.11 18.07 -10.17
CA LEU A 2 -4.39 16.80 -9.88
C LEU A 2 -3.26 16.97 -8.85
N LYS A 3 -2.60 18.14 -8.83
CA LYS A 3 -1.67 18.53 -7.75
C LYS A 3 -2.35 18.88 -6.42
N GLU A 4 -3.67 19.07 -6.38
CA GLU A 4 -4.41 19.32 -5.14
C GLU A 4 -5.06 18.04 -4.59
N ILE A 5 -5.36 17.07 -5.45
CA ILE A 5 -5.77 15.70 -5.09
C ILE A 5 -4.56 14.86 -4.63
N ALA A 6 -3.35 15.27 -5.02
CA ALA A 6 -2.08 14.66 -4.61
C ALA A 6 -1.23 15.54 -3.68
N ALA A 7 -1.79 16.63 -3.13
CA ALA A 7 -1.21 17.23 -1.94
C ALA A 7 -1.37 16.20 -0.83
N GLU A 8 -0.27 15.78 -0.21
CA GLU A 8 -0.31 14.82 0.89
C GLU A 8 -1.40 15.25 1.88
N ALA A 9 -2.35 14.36 2.16
CA ALA A 9 -3.44 14.64 3.08
C ALA A 9 -2.86 15.23 4.37
N GLU A 10 -3.53 16.23 4.94
CA GLU A 10 -3.03 16.99 6.10
C GLU A 10 -2.56 16.00 7.17
N ARG A 11 -1.26 16.03 7.50
CA ARG A 11 -0.65 15.06 8.42
C ARG A 11 -1.27 15.27 9.80
N GLY A 12 -1.76 14.20 10.40
CA GLY A 12 -2.19 14.25 11.80
C GLY A 12 -0.97 14.23 12.72
N GLU A 13 -1.12 14.68 13.96
CA GLU A 13 -0.07 14.75 14.99
C GLU A 13 0.78 13.46 15.08
N TYR A 14 0.14 12.29 14.99
CA TYR A 14 0.85 11.02 15.03
C TYR A 14 1.65 10.73 13.75
N THR A 15 1.09 11.04 12.59
CA THR A 15 1.78 10.87 11.31
C THR A 15 3.01 11.78 11.25
N GLU A 16 2.88 13.01 11.75
CA GLU A 16 3.98 13.97 11.89
C GLU A 16 5.06 13.44 12.84
N PHE A 17 4.67 12.94 14.03
CA PHE A 17 5.60 12.31 14.96
C PHE A 17 6.37 11.14 14.34
N ILE A 18 5.71 10.23 13.62
CA ILE A 18 6.42 9.11 12.96
C ILE A 18 7.36 9.65 11.88
N TYR A 19 6.91 10.63 11.09
CA TYR A 19 7.75 11.24 10.05
C TYR A 19 9.04 11.83 10.62
N ASP A 20 8.92 12.64 11.67
CA ASP A 20 10.05 13.32 12.30
C ASP A 20 11.00 12.35 12.99
N THR A 21 10.50 11.21 13.47
CA THR A 21 11.31 10.21 14.20
C THR A 21 11.84 9.09 13.33
N THR A 22 11.24 8.82 12.17
CA THR A 22 11.57 7.66 11.32
C THR A 22 12.20 8.08 10.00
N CYS A 23 11.61 9.06 9.31
CA CYS A 23 12.08 9.48 7.98
C CYS A 23 13.08 10.63 8.07
N PHE A 24 12.87 11.59 8.97
CA PHE A 24 13.70 12.80 9.03
C PHE A 24 14.39 13.01 10.38
N GLY A 25 14.46 11.95 11.19
CA GLY A 25 15.22 11.91 12.44
C GLY A 25 16.71 11.64 12.21
N GLU A 26 17.47 11.45 13.29
CA GLU A 26 18.87 11.02 13.18
C GLU A 26 18.96 9.66 12.43
N PRO A 27 19.85 9.54 11.43
CA PRO A 27 20.01 8.30 10.69
C PRO A 27 20.38 7.14 11.61
N ALA A 28 19.78 5.97 11.37
CA ALA A 28 20.12 4.76 12.10
C ALA A 28 21.49 4.25 11.69
N GLU A 29 22.25 3.68 12.63
CA GLU A 29 23.46 2.91 12.32
C GLU A 29 23.08 1.43 12.12
N ALA A 30 23.30 0.90 10.91
CA ALA A 30 22.86 -0.46 10.56
C ALA A 30 23.50 -1.56 11.43
N GLU A 31 24.72 -1.33 11.93
CA GLU A 31 25.44 -2.25 12.82
C GLU A 31 25.05 -2.09 14.32
N SER A 32 24.34 -1.00 14.66
CA SER A 32 23.92 -0.72 16.03
C SER A 32 22.73 -1.58 16.43
N ALA A 33 22.98 -2.54 17.33
CA ALA A 33 21.92 -3.37 17.89
C ALA A 33 20.84 -2.55 18.63
N GLU A 34 21.21 -1.37 19.16
CA GLU A 34 20.29 -0.45 19.83
C GLU A 34 19.34 0.21 18.83
N ASP A 35 19.86 0.70 17.71
CA ASP A 35 19.04 1.34 16.66
C ASP A 35 18.11 0.32 16.02
N ILE A 36 18.63 -0.87 15.66
CA ILE A 36 17.80 -1.96 15.12
C ILE A 36 16.69 -2.34 16.11
N ALA A 37 17.01 -2.42 17.41
CA ALA A 37 16.03 -2.67 18.46
C ALA A 37 14.97 -1.57 18.55
N ALA A 38 15.36 -0.30 18.45
CA ALA A 38 14.45 0.85 18.46
C ALA A 38 13.52 0.85 17.24
N GLY A 39 14.04 0.50 16.05
CA GLY A 39 13.23 0.33 14.84
C GLY A 39 12.16 -0.75 14.99
N ILE A 40 12.52 -1.91 15.57
CA ILE A 40 11.57 -3.00 15.85
C ILE A 40 10.54 -2.58 16.91
N GLU A 41 10.95 -1.88 17.97
CA GLU A 41 10.03 -1.38 19.00
C GLU A 41 9.01 -0.38 18.42
N ARG A 42 9.45 0.53 17.54
CA ARG A 42 8.57 1.45 16.81
C ARG A 42 7.56 0.68 15.93
N ALA A 43 8.03 -0.33 15.21
CA ALA A 43 7.18 -1.20 14.41
C ALA A 43 6.10 -1.90 15.27
N MET A 44 6.48 -2.42 16.43
CA MET A 44 5.55 -3.04 17.39
C MET A 44 4.54 -2.03 17.96
N ALA A 45 4.99 -0.81 18.28
CA ALA A 45 4.11 0.25 18.77
C ALA A 45 3.08 0.69 17.70
N LEU A 46 3.51 0.80 16.44
CA LEU A 46 2.62 1.11 15.32
C LEU A 46 1.57 0.02 15.10
N GLU A 47 1.97 -1.25 15.15
CA GLU A 47 1.05 -2.39 15.00
C GLU A 47 0.04 -2.50 16.16
N ALA A 48 0.45 -2.17 17.39
CA ALA A 48 -0.41 -2.24 18.56
C ALA A 48 -1.55 -1.21 18.52
N ARG A 49 -1.46 -0.18 17.69
CA ARG A 49 -2.51 0.84 17.57
C ARG A 49 -3.69 0.35 16.75
N PRO A 50 -4.93 0.48 17.26
CA PRO A 50 -6.13 0.15 16.50
C PRO A 50 -6.50 1.34 15.57
N VAL A 51 -5.62 1.72 14.65
CA VAL A 51 -5.71 2.95 13.83
C VAL A 51 -7.06 3.07 13.11
N PHE A 52 -7.64 1.95 12.66
CA PHE A 52 -8.99 1.95 12.09
C PHE A 52 -10.07 2.35 13.10
N LEU A 53 -10.04 1.78 14.31
CA LEU A 53 -11.02 2.08 15.36
C LEU A 53 -10.87 3.51 15.87
N GLU A 54 -9.65 4.03 15.94
CA GLU A 54 -9.38 5.43 16.29
C GLU A 54 -10.04 6.37 15.27
N GLY A 55 -9.85 6.12 13.96
CA GLY A 55 -10.48 6.90 12.90
C GLY A 55 -12.00 6.78 12.91
N LEU A 56 -12.52 5.56 13.10
CA LEU A 56 -13.96 5.33 13.20
C LEU A 56 -14.57 6.09 14.38
N ALA A 57 -13.97 5.97 15.58
CA ALA A 57 -14.45 6.63 16.78
C ALA A 57 -14.40 8.16 16.67
N ALA A 58 -13.32 8.70 16.10
CA ALA A 58 -13.19 10.13 15.82
C ALA A 58 -14.31 10.61 14.91
N ARG A 59 -14.54 9.91 13.77
CA ARG A 59 -15.61 10.28 12.85
C ARG A 59 -16.99 10.16 13.46
N LEU A 60 -17.26 9.10 14.23
CA LEU A 60 -18.56 8.95 14.92
C LEU A 60 -18.78 10.08 15.93
N THR A 61 -17.72 10.54 16.61
CA THR A 61 -17.77 11.69 17.51
C THR A 61 -18.10 12.98 16.76
N GLU A 62 -17.47 13.24 15.61
CA GLU A 62 -17.81 14.38 14.74
C GLU A 62 -19.28 14.35 14.28
N LEU A 63 -19.80 13.14 14.05
CA LEU A 63 -21.18 12.90 13.66
C LEU A 63 -22.18 12.89 14.83
N GLY A 64 -21.73 13.28 16.03
CA GLY A 64 -22.58 13.46 17.21
C GLY A 64 -22.75 12.23 18.11
N THR A 65 -21.95 11.18 17.93
CA THR A 65 -21.91 10.01 18.82
C THR A 65 -20.56 9.95 19.54
N PRO A 66 -20.44 10.53 20.75
CA PRO A 66 -19.18 10.51 21.50
C PRO A 66 -18.75 9.08 21.83
N CYS A 67 -17.60 8.67 21.33
CA CYS A 67 -17.00 7.37 21.61
C CYS A 67 -15.49 7.38 21.36
N THR A 68 -14.80 6.40 21.92
CA THR A 68 -13.38 6.13 21.73
C THR A 68 -13.17 4.78 21.04
N ALA A 69 -11.94 4.48 20.62
CA ALA A 69 -11.59 3.20 20.02
C ALA A 69 -11.87 1.99 20.93
N ALA A 70 -12.02 2.20 22.25
CA ALA A 70 -12.36 1.14 23.20
C ALA A 70 -13.87 0.85 23.31
N ASP A 71 -14.73 1.75 22.77
CA ASP A 71 -16.18 1.68 22.94
C ASP A 71 -16.86 0.81 21.86
N GLU A 72 -16.45 -0.46 21.75
CA GLU A 72 -16.89 -1.40 20.70
C GLU A 72 -18.43 -1.42 20.55
N ASN A 73 -19.17 -1.55 21.65
CA ASN A 73 -20.63 -1.65 21.63
C ASN A 73 -21.31 -0.38 21.10
N ILE A 74 -20.75 0.80 21.42
CA ILE A 74 -21.27 2.09 20.95
C ILE A 74 -21.03 2.20 19.45
N MET A 75 -19.81 1.94 19.00
CA MET A 75 -19.44 1.95 17.58
C MET A 75 -20.29 0.96 16.77
N LEU A 76 -20.46 -0.28 17.26
CA LEU A 76 -21.26 -1.31 16.60
C LEU A 76 -22.73 -0.89 16.46
N ALA A 77 -23.32 -0.33 17.51
CA ALA A 77 -24.71 0.12 17.48
C ALA A 77 -24.90 1.24 16.46
N GLU A 78 -24.01 2.24 16.48
CA GLU A 78 -24.12 3.41 15.62
C GLU A 78 -23.82 3.09 14.15
N VAL A 79 -22.80 2.28 13.86
CA VAL A 79 -22.51 1.83 12.48
C VAL A 79 -23.70 1.04 11.93
N LYS A 80 -24.30 0.12 12.69
CA LYS A 80 -25.49 -0.62 12.24
C LYS A 80 -26.66 0.30 11.95
N ARG A 81 -26.91 1.28 12.83
CA ARG A 81 -27.98 2.27 12.67
C ARG A 81 -27.76 3.07 11.38
N ARG A 82 -26.55 3.57 11.15
CA ARG A 82 -26.19 4.36 9.96
C ARG A 82 -26.35 3.59 8.66
N TYR A 83 -25.89 2.33 8.60
CA TYR A 83 -26.13 1.46 7.44
C TYR A 83 -27.61 1.32 7.11
N LYS A 84 -28.43 1.08 8.14
CA LYS A 84 -29.88 0.93 7.99
C LYS A 84 -30.55 2.24 7.54
N ASP A 85 -30.25 3.34 8.23
CA ASP A 85 -30.97 4.60 8.07
C ASP A 85 -30.53 5.36 6.81
N LEU A 86 -29.24 5.33 6.46
CA LEU A 86 -28.66 6.11 5.36
C LEU A 86 -28.52 5.30 4.07
N LEU A 87 -28.18 4.02 4.17
CA LEU A 87 -27.96 3.17 2.98
C LEU A 87 -29.12 2.22 2.69
N GLY A 88 -30.05 2.05 3.63
CA GLY A 88 -31.19 1.14 3.49
C GLY A 88 -30.82 -0.34 3.48
N ILE A 89 -29.61 -0.70 3.92
CA ILE A 89 -29.08 -2.07 3.90
C ILE A 89 -28.55 -2.49 5.28
N PRO A 90 -28.56 -3.79 5.62
CA PRO A 90 -27.91 -4.26 6.83
C PRO A 90 -26.40 -4.09 6.76
N CYS A 91 -25.77 -3.73 7.89
CA CYS A 91 -24.31 -3.65 7.98
C CYS A 91 -23.67 -5.03 7.71
N PRO A 92 -22.76 -5.16 6.74
CA PRO A 92 -22.11 -6.43 6.42
C PRO A 92 -21.33 -7.01 7.59
N ARG A 93 -21.33 -8.34 7.73
CA ARG A 93 -20.57 -9.04 8.79
C ARG A 93 -19.10 -8.62 8.82
N THR A 94 -18.46 -8.49 7.66
CA THR A 94 -17.06 -8.08 7.54
C THR A 94 -16.79 -6.73 8.21
N VAL A 95 -17.68 -5.74 8.01
CA VAL A 95 -17.56 -4.41 8.63
C VAL A 95 -17.75 -4.51 10.14
N LEU A 96 -18.68 -5.35 10.61
CA LEU A 96 -18.85 -5.60 12.04
C LEU A 96 -17.59 -6.22 12.66
N GLU A 97 -16.92 -7.17 11.98
CA GLU A 97 -15.66 -7.72 12.49
C GLU A 97 -14.53 -6.69 12.53
N TRP A 98 -14.54 -5.69 11.64
CA TRP A 98 -13.59 -4.58 11.71
C TRP A 98 -13.77 -3.75 12.97
N VAL A 99 -15.02 -3.45 13.34
CA VAL A 99 -15.33 -2.74 14.59
C VAL A 99 -14.91 -3.56 15.81
N ARG A 100 -14.86 -4.90 15.70
CA ARG A 100 -14.34 -5.81 16.74
C ARG A 100 -12.82 -5.97 16.72
N GLY A 101 -12.11 -5.14 15.96
CA GLY A 101 -10.64 -5.12 15.93
C GLY A 101 -10.00 -6.00 14.86
N THR A 102 -10.77 -6.60 13.95
CA THR A 102 -10.15 -7.22 12.77
C THR A 102 -9.62 -6.12 11.84
N THR A 103 -8.39 -6.25 11.36
CA THR A 103 -7.83 -5.29 10.40
C THR A 103 -8.70 -5.22 9.14
N PRO A 104 -9.11 -4.01 8.69
CA PRO A 104 -9.84 -3.86 7.45
C PRO A 104 -9.09 -4.44 6.26
N GLY A 105 -9.71 -5.39 5.58
CA GLY A 105 -9.18 -5.98 4.36
C GLY A 105 -9.62 -5.20 3.12
N VAL A 106 -8.79 -5.19 2.09
CA VAL A 106 -9.06 -4.49 0.82
C VAL A 106 -9.62 -5.38 -0.28
N THR A 107 -9.89 -6.66 0.03
CA THR A 107 -10.37 -7.66 -0.93
C THR A 107 -11.79 -7.37 -1.42
N ASN A 108 -12.65 -6.80 -0.57
CA ASN A 108 -13.96 -6.31 -0.96
C ASN A 108 -14.07 -4.81 -0.72
N ARG A 109 -13.51 -4.04 -1.67
CA ARG A 109 -13.49 -2.57 -1.69
C ARG A 109 -14.85 -1.93 -1.45
N ARG A 110 -15.94 -2.58 -1.84
CA ARG A 110 -17.30 -2.06 -1.64
C ARG A 110 -17.60 -1.86 -0.15
N ASN A 111 -17.16 -2.76 0.73
CA ASN A 111 -17.39 -2.62 2.17
C ASN A 111 -16.74 -1.34 2.72
N ASN A 112 -15.54 -0.98 2.24
CA ASN A 112 -14.84 0.23 2.65
C ASN A 112 -15.64 1.48 2.24
N TYR A 113 -16.09 1.55 0.99
CA TYR A 113 -16.87 2.69 0.51
C TYR A 113 -18.26 2.77 1.13
N ASP A 114 -18.96 1.63 1.27
CA ASP A 114 -20.25 1.59 1.96
C ASP A 114 -20.10 2.14 3.39
N LEU A 115 -19.00 1.81 4.09
CA LEU A 115 -18.74 2.36 5.42
C LEU A 115 -18.52 3.88 5.36
N CYS A 116 -17.70 4.37 4.43
CA CYS A 116 -17.50 5.82 4.24
C CYS A 116 -18.82 6.55 3.94
N CYS A 117 -19.69 5.98 3.10
CA CYS A 117 -21.02 6.52 2.83
C CYS A 117 -21.93 6.52 4.08
N ALA A 118 -21.91 5.45 4.88
CA ALA A 118 -22.65 5.38 6.15
C ALA A 118 -22.13 6.41 7.19
N LEU A 119 -20.86 6.78 7.08
CA LEU A 119 -20.21 7.82 7.88
C LEU A 119 -20.31 9.22 7.24
N GLU A 120 -21.16 9.36 6.20
CA GLU A 120 -21.44 10.63 5.52
C GLU A 120 -20.17 11.36 5.06
N MET A 121 -19.15 10.60 4.64
CA MET A 121 -17.88 11.16 4.17
C MET A 121 -18.01 11.70 2.76
N ASP A 122 -17.44 12.87 2.51
CA ASP A 122 -17.23 13.38 1.15
C ASP A 122 -16.01 12.73 0.47
N LEU A 123 -15.68 13.19 -0.75
CA LEU A 123 -14.55 12.68 -1.52
C LEU A 123 -13.24 12.77 -0.73
N ARG A 124 -12.94 13.94 -0.14
CA ARG A 124 -11.67 14.18 0.55
C ARG A 124 -11.60 13.40 1.87
N GLN A 125 -12.69 13.40 2.65
CA GLN A 125 -12.78 12.60 3.86
C GLN A 125 -12.62 11.10 3.58
N THR A 126 -13.17 10.62 2.46
CA THR A 126 -13.00 9.24 2.03
C THR A 126 -11.54 8.95 1.68
N GLU A 127 -10.87 9.82 0.92
CA GLU A 127 -9.44 9.67 0.57
C GLU A 127 -8.57 9.58 1.82
N ASP A 128 -8.73 10.55 2.72
CA ASP A 128 -8.03 10.60 4.00
C ASP A 128 -8.28 9.34 4.82
N PHE A 129 -9.51 8.85 4.89
CA PHE A 129 -9.83 7.66 5.68
C PHE A 129 -9.23 6.39 5.09
N PHE A 130 -9.19 6.27 3.76
CA PHE A 130 -8.53 5.14 3.10
C PHE A 130 -7.04 5.10 3.38
N GLN A 131 -6.36 6.25 3.27
CA GLN A 131 -4.93 6.35 3.52
C GLN A 131 -4.60 6.13 4.99
N LYS A 132 -5.29 6.84 5.89
CA LYS A 132 -4.93 6.92 7.32
C LYS A 132 -5.46 5.74 8.14
N HIS A 133 -6.63 5.20 7.79
CA HIS A 133 -7.34 4.24 8.65
C HIS A 133 -7.58 2.88 8.01
N PHE A 134 -7.72 2.82 6.68
CA PHE A 134 -7.64 1.55 5.95
C PHE A 134 -6.22 1.18 5.51
N LEU A 135 -5.27 2.12 5.58
CA LEU A 135 -3.87 1.95 5.19
C LEU A 135 -3.73 1.43 3.74
N THR A 136 -4.53 2.00 2.83
CA THR A 136 -4.55 1.60 1.41
C THR A 136 -4.92 2.76 0.49
N ILE A 137 -4.64 2.61 -0.81
CA ILE A 137 -4.97 3.63 -1.83
C ILE A 137 -6.49 3.85 -1.93
N PRO A 138 -6.98 5.11 -1.91
CA PRO A 138 -8.34 5.42 -2.33
C PRO A 138 -8.47 5.29 -3.86
N PHE A 139 -9.65 4.91 -4.35
CA PHE A 139 -10.00 4.96 -5.78
C PHE A 139 -8.97 4.37 -6.77
N ASN A 140 -8.68 3.05 -6.74
CA ASN A 140 -8.03 2.39 -7.88
C ASN A 140 -9.01 2.37 -9.06
N ILE A 141 -9.03 3.44 -9.84
CA ILE A 141 -9.94 3.71 -10.97
C ILE A 141 -9.95 2.65 -12.07
N LYS A 142 -8.99 1.71 -12.10
CA LYS A 142 -9.03 0.55 -13.01
C LYS A 142 -9.97 -0.55 -12.50
N SER A 143 -10.28 -0.54 -11.20
CA SER A 143 -11.34 -1.35 -10.60
C SER A 143 -12.70 -0.68 -10.85
N ARG A 144 -13.64 -1.47 -11.37
CA ARG A 144 -15.04 -1.06 -11.58
C ARG A 144 -15.67 -0.47 -10.32
N THR A 145 -15.49 -1.13 -9.17
CA THR A 145 -16.08 -0.69 -7.90
C THR A 145 -15.59 0.70 -7.53
N ASP A 146 -14.29 0.91 -7.65
CA ASP A 146 -13.63 2.13 -7.22
C ASP A 146 -13.92 3.29 -8.16
N ALA A 147 -13.95 3.03 -9.47
CA ALA A 147 -14.34 4.02 -10.46
C ALA A 147 -15.75 4.54 -10.21
N VAL A 148 -16.71 3.65 -9.88
CA VAL A 148 -18.09 4.05 -9.55
C VAL A 148 -18.13 4.92 -8.29
N PHE A 149 -17.43 4.53 -7.22
CA PHE A 149 -17.40 5.35 -6.00
C PHE A 149 -16.67 6.67 -6.18
N MET A 150 -15.58 6.72 -6.95
CA MET A 150 -14.91 7.97 -7.31
C MET A 150 -15.89 8.90 -8.03
N TYR A 151 -16.50 8.40 -9.12
CA TYR A 151 -17.46 9.17 -9.91
C TYR A 151 -18.60 9.72 -9.05
N THR A 152 -19.23 8.86 -8.24
CA THR A 152 -20.38 9.27 -7.42
C THR A 152 -20.00 10.25 -6.33
N LEU A 153 -18.86 10.09 -5.65
CA LEU A 153 -18.40 11.04 -4.64
C LEU A 153 -17.98 12.38 -5.26
N TYR A 154 -17.30 12.36 -6.41
CA TYR A 154 -16.87 13.56 -7.12
C TYR A 154 -18.06 14.40 -7.59
N HIS A 155 -19.07 13.76 -8.20
CA HIS A 155 -20.29 14.42 -8.65
C HIS A 155 -21.35 14.61 -7.54
N LYS A 156 -21.04 14.22 -6.30
CA LYS A 156 -21.93 14.32 -5.12
C LYS A 156 -23.28 13.63 -5.35
N LEU A 157 -23.27 12.49 -6.02
CA LEU A 157 -24.43 11.66 -6.28
C LEU A 157 -24.81 10.86 -5.03
N PRO A 158 -26.10 10.58 -4.79
CA PRO A 158 -26.54 9.79 -3.65
C PRO A 158 -26.07 8.33 -3.75
N TYR A 159 -25.96 7.64 -2.61
CA TYR A 159 -25.56 6.23 -2.55
C TYR A 159 -26.37 5.31 -3.49
N SER A 160 -27.66 5.59 -3.67
CA SER A 160 -28.51 4.86 -4.61
C SER A 160 -27.99 4.90 -6.06
N ALA A 161 -27.32 5.97 -6.48
CA ALA A 161 -26.69 6.05 -7.79
C ALA A 161 -25.50 5.09 -7.90
N ALA A 162 -24.66 5.01 -6.86
CA ALA A 162 -23.56 4.05 -6.81
C ALA A 162 -24.08 2.60 -6.93
N VAL A 163 -25.16 2.26 -6.21
CA VAL A 163 -25.81 0.94 -6.32
C VAL A 163 -26.28 0.67 -7.76
N ARG A 164 -27.03 1.59 -8.38
CA ARG A 164 -27.50 1.42 -9.77
C ARG A 164 -26.36 1.27 -10.78
N LEU A 165 -25.30 2.07 -10.65
CA LEU A 165 -24.12 2.00 -11.53
C LEU A 165 -23.37 0.68 -11.35
N LEU A 166 -23.25 0.18 -10.11
CA LEU A 166 -22.66 -1.13 -9.83
C LEU A 166 -23.49 -2.28 -10.37
N GLU A 167 -24.82 -2.20 -10.32
CA GLU A 167 -25.72 -3.21 -10.89
C GLU A 167 -25.66 -3.20 -12.42
N SER A 168 -25.73 -2.01 -13.02
CA SER A 168 -25.69 -1.82 -14.48
C SER A 168 -24.37 -2.27 -15.11
N SER A 169 -23.27 -2.24 -14.35
CA SER A 169 -21.94 -2.63 -14.81
C SER A 169 -21.53 -4.06 -14.43
N GLN A 170 -22.39 -4.84 -13.77
CA GLN A 170 -22.04 -6.17 -13.25
C GLN A 170 -21.62 -7.17 -14.35
N GLY A 171 -22.10 -6.98 -15.59
CA GLY A 171 -21.83 -7.84 -16.75
C GLY A 171 -20.75 -7.32 -17.70
N PHE A 172 -20.04 -6.24 -17.38
CA PHE A 172 -19.02 -5.70 -18.27
C PHE A 172 -17.81 -6.63 -18.37
N VAL A 173 -17.38 -6.88 -19.61
CA VAL A 173 -16.27 -7.78 -19.91
C VAL A 173 -14.96 -6.98 -19.91
N PRO A 174 -13.89 -7.50 -19.27
CA PRO A 174 -12.58 -6.88 -19.34
C PRO A 174 -12.07 -6.74 -20.78
N GLN A 175 -11.54 -5.58 -21.14
CA GLN A 175 -11.01 -5.34 -22.48
C GLN A 175 -9.54 -5.78 -22.58
N GLU A 176 -9.14 -6.40 -23.70
CA GLU A 176 -7.78 -6.97 -23.88
C GLU A 176 -6.66 -5.90 -23.93
N ASN A 177 -6.96 -4.70 -24.42
CA ASN A 177 -5.95 -3.65 -24.66
C ASN A 177 -6.02 -2.53 -23.62
N ALA A 178 -5.41 -2.77 -22.46
CA ALA A 178 -5.41 -1.88 -21.30
C ALA A 178 -4.15 -1.01 -21.19
N HIS A 179 -3.84 -0.21 -22.22
CA HIS A 179 -2.64 0.65 -22.20
C HIS A 179 -2.90 2.09 -21.74
N THR A 180 -4.12 2.42 -21.33
CA THR A 180 -4.46 3.78 -20.90
C THR A 180 -3.82 4.10 -19.55
N ALA A 181 -3.11 5.24 -19.49
CA ALA A 181 -2.49 5.71 -18.26
C ALA A 181 -3.56 6.02 -17.19
N THR A 182 -3.28 5.70 -15.92
CA THR A 182 -4.18 5.92 -14.78
C THR A 182 -4.65 7.39 -14.71
N SER A 183 -3.75 8.35 -14.89
CA SER A 183 -4.12 9.78 -14.90
C SER A 183 -5.13 10.17 -15.99
N GLN A 184 -5.04 9.56 -17.17
CA GLN A 184 -5.99 9.77 -18.27
C GLN A 184 -7.35 9.16 -17.95
N ILE A 185 -7.37 7.97 -17.33
CA ILE A 185 -8.60 7.32 -16.86
C ILE A 185 -9.31 8.23 -15.86
N LEU A 186 -8.59 8.75 -14.87
CA LEU A 186 -9.15 9.63 -13.84
C LEU A 186 -9.74 10.90 -14.47
N SER A 187 -8.99 11.54 -15.37
CA SER A 187 -9.45 12.73 -16.09
C SER A 187 -10.72 12.47 -16.90
N ALA A 188 -10.85 11.30 -17.53
CA ALA A 188 -12.05 10.94 -18.27
C ALA A 188 -13.25 10.74 -17.32
N ILE A 189 -13.06 10.08 -16.18
CA ILE A 189 -14.12 9.86 -15.20
C ILE A 189 -14.64 11.20 -14.65
N ILE A 190 -13.77 12.10 -14.19
CA ILE A 190 -14.18 13.39 -13.58
C ILE A 190 -14.83 14.36 -14.57
N THR A 191 -14.51 14.26 -15.86
CA THR A 191 -15.06 15.14 -16.90
C THR A 191 -16.39 14.62 -17.48
N THR A 192 -16.74 13.36 -17.19
CA THR A 192 -17.97 12.75 -17.68
C THR A 192 -19.18 13.30 -16.92
N ALA A 193 -20.06 14.03 -17.60
CA ALA A 193 -21.14 14.75 -16.92
C ALA A 193 -22.40 13.90 -16.62
N ASP A 194 -22.62 12.79 -17.34
CA ASP A 194 -23.83 11.97 -17.20
C ASP A 194 -23.54 10.48 -16.96
N GLU A 195 -24.45 9.83 -16.22
CA GLU A 195 -24.34 8.42 -15.81
C GLU A 195 -24.25 7.46 -17.02
N GLU A 196 -24.88 7.80 -18.16
CA GLU A 196 -24.89 6.93 -19.35
C GLU A 196 -23.54 6.98 -20.10
N GLN A 197 -22.96 8.18 -20.25
CA GLN A 197 -21.59 8.35 -20.74
C GLN A 197 -20.60 7.66 -19.81
N PHE A 198 -20.80 7.75 -18.49
CA PHE A 198 -19.94 7.07 -17.54
C PHE A 198 -20.03 5.55 -17.65
N LEU A 199 -21.23 4.99 -17.85
CA LEU A 199 -21.39 3.55 -18.11
C LEU A 199 -20.77 3.11 -19.43
N ARG A 200 -20.88 3.92 -20.50
CA ARG A 200 -20.18 3.67 -21.77
C ARG A 200 -18.66 3.69 -21.59
N TYR A 201 -18.15 4.62 -20.79
CA TYR A 201 -16.75 4.69 -20.43
C TYR A 201 -16.32 3.44 -19.65
N LEU A 202 -17.04 3.10 -18.58
CA LEU A 202 -16.79 1.89 -17.78
C LEU A 202 -16.79 0.63 -18.63
N SER A 203 -17.72 0.45 -19.57
CA SER A 203 -17.76 -0.75 -20.40
C SER A 203 -16.56 -0.85 -21.36
N ALA A 204 -16.05 0.29 -21.83
CA ALA A 204 -14.84 0.37 -22.65
C ALA A 204 -13.53 0.28 -21.84
N HIS A 205 -13.59 0.49 -20.53
CA HIS A 205 -12.42 0.60 -19.65
C HIS A 205 -12.49 -0.30 -18.40
N CYS A 206 -13.25 -1.40 -18.46
CA CYS A 206 -13.20 -2.43 -17.43
C CYS A 206 -11.91 -3.24 -17.58
N TYR A 207 -11.10 -3.29 -16.53
CA TYR A 207 -9.87 -4.07 -16.48
C TYR A 207 -10.00 -5.19 -15.47
N ASN A 208 -9.46 -6.37 -15.80
CA ASN A 208 -9.31 -7.42 -14.81
C ASN A 208 -8.09 -7.15 -13.91
N ASN A 209 -7.98 -7.92 -12.83
CA ASN A 209 -6.91 -7.75 -11.85
C ASN A 209 -5.50 -7.97 -12.43
N GLU A 210 -5.36 -8.68 -13.55
CA GLU A 210 -4.07 -8.97 -14.19
C GLU A 210 -3.66 -7.87 -15.18
N GLN A 211 -4.63 -7.28 -15.87
CA GLN A 211 -4.44 -6.20 -16.83
C GLN A 211 -4.06 -4.88 -16.14
N GLN A 212 -4.61 -4.61 -14.95
CA GLN A 212 -4.34 -3.36 -14.24
C GLN A 212 -2.85 -3.16 -13.88
N PHE A 213 -2.10 -4.26 -13.67
CA PHE A 213 -0.71 -4.24 -13.20
C PHE A 213 0.33 -4.60 -14.28
N GLN A 214 -0.02 -4.51 -15.57
CA GLN A 214 0.93 -4.83 -16.65
C GLN A 214 2.16 -3.92 -16.62
N LEU A 215 1.97 -2.62 -16.35
CA LEU A 215 3.08 -1.68 -16.19
C LEU A 215 3.98 -2.08 -15.02
N ALA A 216 3.40 -2.40 -13.85
CA ALA A 216 4.16 -2.85 -12.70
C ALA A 216 4.99 -4.10 -13.00
N ARG A 217 4.42 -5.08 -13.72
CA ARG A 217 5.16 -6.29 -14.11
C ARG A 217 6.30 -6.00 -15.07
N ARG A 218 6.10 -5.09 -16.02
CA ARG A 218 7.15 -4.64 -16.93
C ARG A 218 8.29 -4.01 -16.14
N LEU A 219 7.99 -3.07 -15.24
CA LEU A 219 9.00 -2.42 -14.40
C LEU A 219 9.71 -3.42 -13.47
N ILE A 220 8.98 -4.37 -12.87
CA ILE A 220 9.60 -5.44 -12.06
C ILE A 220 10.62 -6.24 -12.89
N ARG A 221 10.32 -6.58 -14.15
CA ARG A 221 11.28 -7.26 -15.03
C ARG A 221 12.50 -6.39 -15.31
N GLU A 222 12.29 -5.13 -15.66
CA GLU A 222 13.39 -4.18 -15.93
C GLU A 222 14.31 -4.02 -14.70
N GLU A 223 13.76 -3.89 -13.50
CA GLU A 223 14.54 -3.80 -12.26
C GLU A 223 15.25 -5.11 -11.91
N VAL A 224 14.64 -6.27 -12.21
CA VAL A 224 15.30 -7.58 -12.08
C VAL A 224 16.46 -7.71 -13.04
N ASP A 225 16.33 -7.24 -14.29
CA ASP A 225 17.40 -7.27 -15.29
C ASP A 225 18.60 -6.40 -14.86
N ILE A 226 18.35 -5.24 -14.24
CA ILE A 226 19.39 -4.38 -13.64
C ILE A 226 20.12 -5.14 -12.53
N LEU A 227 19.36 -5.75 -11.60
CA LEU A 227 19.93 -6.53 -10.50
C LEU A 227 20.75 -7.72 -11.02
N HIS A 228 20.24 -8.47 -12.01
CA HIS A 228 20.93 -9.60 -12.62
C HIS A 228 22.24 -9.16 -13.28
N SER A 229 22.25 -8.02 -13.96
CA SER A 229 23.47 -7.48 -14.56
C SER A 229 24.56 -7.26 -13.51
N ARG A 230 24.20 -6.68 -12.35
CA ARG A 230 25.10 -6.49 -11.21
C ARG A 230 25.59 -7.82 -10.64
N LEU A 231 24.69 -8.79 -10.43
CA LEU A 231 25.08 -10.12 -9.92
C LEU A 231 26.05 -10.85 -10.86
N ILE A 232 25.87 -10.71 -12.16
CA ILE A 232 26.74 -11.31 -13.18
C ILE A 232 28.12 -10.65 -13.19
N GLU A 233 28.20 -9.33 -13.01
CA GLU A 233 29.49 -8.63 -12.91
C GLU A 233 30.35 -9.14 -11.75
N TYR A 234 29.73 -9.57 -10.64
CA TYR A 234 30.44 -10.20 -9.50
C TYR A 234 30.65 -11.70 -9.64
N ASP A 235 30.05 -12.37 -10.63
CA ASP A 235 30.26 -13.80 -10.91
C ASP A 235 31.52 -14.02 -11.74
N TYR A 236 32.67 -13.76 -11.11
CA TYR A 236 34.00 -13.99 -11.71
C TYR A 236 34.19 -15.43 -12.23
N GLU A 237 33.40 -16.39 -11.76
CA GLU A 237 33.51 -17.82 -12.12
C GLU A 237 32.52 -18.27 -13.21
N GLN A 238 31.62 -17.39 -13.70
CA GLN A 238 30.59 -17.67 -14.72
C GLN A 238 29.72 -18.91 -14.42
N ARG A 239 29.35 -19.11 -13.15
CA ARG A 239 28.58 -20.28 -12.68
C ARG A 239 27.08 -20.03 -12.56
N LEU A 240 26.59 -18.83 -12.85
CA LEU A 240 25.18 -18.49 -12.68
C LEU A 240 24.29 -19.07 -13.80
N SER A 241 23.35 -19.93 -13.40
CA SER A 241 22.20 -20.33 -14.22
C SER A 241 21.00 -19.41 -13.98
N GLU A 242 20.02 -19.41 -14.89
CA GLU A 242 18.78 -18.61 -14.76
C GLU A 242 17.99 -18.92 -13.48
N GLU A 243 17.88 -20.20 -13.10
CA GLU A 243 17.24 -20.63 -11.84
C GLU A 243 18.02 -20.11 -10.60
N ARG A 244 19.35 -20.09 -10.69
CA ARG A 244 20.21 -19.59 -9.63
C ARG A 244 20.15 -18.07 -9.51
N LEU A 245 19.95 -17.35 -10.62
CA LEU A 245 19.71 -15.90 -10.63
C LEU A 245 18.41 -15.54 -9.90
N GLY A 246 17.32 -16.31 -10.10
CA GLY A 246 16.07 -16.09 -9.37
C GLY A 246 16.24 -16.25 -7.86
N SER A 247 16.92 -17.31 -7.42
CA SER A 247 17.20 -17.55 -6.00
C SER A 247 18.10 -16.47 -5.39
N LEU A 248 19.13 -16.06 -6.12
CA LEU A 248 20.01 -14.98 -5.70
C LEU A 248 19.31 -13.63 -5.67
N THR A 249 18.32 -13.40 -6.54
CA THR A 249 17.51 -12.17 -6.48
C THR A 249 16.82 -12.08 -5.13
N ILE A 250 16.18 -13.15 -4.66
CA ILE A 250 15.49 -13.15 -3.35
C ILE A 250 16.48 -13.00 -2.20
N GLU A 251 17.62 -13.70 -2.26
CA GLU A 251 18.70 -13.55 -1.28
C GLU A 251 19.22 -12.10 -1.22
N THR A 252 19.40 -11.47 -2.38
CA THR A 252 19.87 -10.08 -2.53
C THR A 252 18.82 -9.06 -2.11
N LEU A 253 17.54 -9.35 -2.23
CA LEU A 253 16.50 -8.40 -1.80
C LEU A 253 16.22 -8.47 -0.30
N LEU A 254 16.46 -9.62 0.34
CA LEU A 254 15.98 -9.87 1.70
C LEU A 254 17.06 -10.34 2.68
N GLY A 255 18.29 -10.58 2.23
CA GLY A 255 19.44 -10.87 3.08
C GLY A 255 19.44 -12.26 3.73
N TYR A 256 18.70 -13.25 3.21
CA TYR A 256 18.75 -14.62 3.73
C TYR A 256 18.92 -15.67 2.64
N LYS A 257 19.83 -16.61 2.91
CA LYS A 257 19.88 -17.92 2.25
C LYS A 257 18.82 -18.81 2.90
N TYR A 258 18.00 -19.48 2.12
CA TYR A 258 16.97 -20.41 2.59
C TYR A 258 17.50 -21.51 3.55
N GLN A 259 18.82 -21.68 3.70
CA GLN A 259 19.47 -22.80 4.39
C GLN A 259 20.34 -22.46 5.62
N THR A 260 20.43 -21.23 6.12
CA THR A 260 21.29 -20.97 7.29
C THR A 260 20.53 -21.02 8.61
N GLU A 261 20.65 -22.15 9.29
CA GLU A 261 20.28 -22.35 10.70
C GLU A 261 21.21 -21.54 11.60
N THR A 262 20.78 -20.38 12.07
CA THR A 262 21.31 -19.81 13.32
C THR A 262 20.24 -18.91 13.93
N ARG A 263 19.48 -19.50 14.86
CA ARG A 263 18.49 -18.81 15.67
C ARG A 263 19.20 -18.05 16.79
N LEU A 264 19.46 -16.76 16.55
CA LEU A 264 19.67 -15.82 17.63
C LEU A 264 18.33 -15.59 18.36
N ASP A 265 18.35 -15.34 19.67
CA ASP A 265 17.17 -14.91 20.44
C ASP A 265 16.64 -13.62 19.82
N ARG A 266 15.52 -13.71 19.10
CA ARG A 266 15.06 -12.68 18.16
C ARG A 266 13.80 -11.97 18.64
N ARG A 267 13.82 -10.65 18.62
CA ARG A 267 12.62 -9.80 18.70
C ARG A 267 11.88 -9.92 17.36
N THR A 268 10.75 -10.61 17.34
CA THR A 268 10.02 -10.94 16.10
C THR A 268 9.21 -9.75 15.59
N LEU A 269 9.39 -9.37 14.32
CA LEU A 269 8.55 -8.38 13.66
C LEU A 269 7.11 -8.91 13.58
N PRO A 270 6.10 -8.04 13.76
CA PRO A 270 4.73 -8.45 13.52
C PRO A 270 4.53 -8.89 12.06
N ARG A 271 3.64 -9.87 11.86
CA ARG A 271 3.41 -10.49 10.54
C ARG A 271 3.11 -9.47 9.44
N ARG A 272 2.41 -8.38 9.73
CA ARG A 272 2.02 -7.34 8.76
C ARG A 272 3.21 -6.61 8.11
N PHE A 273 4.38 -6.63 8.75
CA PHE A 273 5.62 -6.07 8.19
C PHE A 273 6.23 -6.98 7.12
N THR A 274 6.05 -8.30 7.24
CA THR A 274 6.74 -9.29 6.39
C THR A 274 5.78 -10.16 5.57
N GLU A 275 4.47 -9.95 5.67
CA GLU A 275 3.51 -10.68 4.85
C GLU A 275 3.63 -10.29 3.37
N SER A 276 3.34 -11.24 2.50
CA SER A 276 3.40 -11.07 1.04
C SER A 276 4.76 -10.61 0.48
N LEU A 277 5.86 -10.76 1.22
CA LEU A 277 7.19 -10.57 0.66
C LEU A 277 7.45 -11.62 -0.44
N PRO A 278 8.21 -11.27 -1.49
CA PRO A 278 8.55 -12.21 -2.55
C PRO A 278 9.45 -13.34 -2.02
N ASN A 279 9.26 -14.51 -2.61
CA ASN A 279 10.12 -15.68 -2.58
C ASN A 279 10.30 -16.22 -4.00
N ASP A 280 11.14 -17.25 -4.17
CA ASP A 280 11.53 -17.79 -5.47
C ASP A 280 10.31 -18.18 -6.33
N VAL A 281 9.33 -18.84 -5.70
CA VAL A 281 8.11 -19.29 -6.37
C VAL A 281 7.26 -18.11 -6.81
N THR A 282 7.06 -17.13 -5.93
CA THR A 282 6.24 -15.95 -6.24
C THR A 282 6.90 -15.01 -7.23
N LEU A 283 8.23 -14.84 -7.19
CA LEU A 283 8.97 -14.08 -8.17
C LEU A 283 8.87 -14.74 -9.55
N GLY A 284 9.08 -16.05 -9.64
CA GLY A 284 8.87 -16.81 -10.88
C GLY A 284 7.46 -16.63 -11.44
N LYS A 285 6.42 -16.66 -10.59
CA LYS A 285 5.03 -16.36 -11.00
C LYS A 285 4.88 -14.95 -11.57
N ILE A 286 5.50 -13.94 -10.94
CA ILE A 286 5.41 -12.56 -11.42
C ILE A 286 6.05 -12.43 -12.81
N LEU A 287 7.26 -12.95 -12.97
CA LEU A 287 8.05 -12.86 -14.20
C LEU A 287 7.37 -13.58 -15.37
N ASN A 288 6.84 -14.79 -15.10
CA ASN A 288 6.10 -15.60 -16.07
C ASN A 288 4.69 -15.09 -16.39
N GLY A 289 4.24 -14.00 -15.74
CA GLY A 289 2.93 -13.39 -16.02
C GLY A 289 1.74 -14.08 -15.34
N ASN A 290 1.97 -15.02 -14.41
CA ASN A 290 0.91 -15.66 -13.64
C ASN A 290 0.27 -14.68 -12.65
N THR A 291 -0.96 -14.96 -12.22
CA THR A 291 -1.72 -14.19 -11.23
C THR A 291 -0.90 -13.93 -9.96
N ALA A 292 -0.84 -12.67 -9.54
CA ALA A 292 -0.20 -12.22 -8.32
C ALA A 292 -1.08 -11.16 -7.65
N SER A 293 -1.05 -11.11 -6.31
CA SER A 293 -1.80 -10.12 -5.55
C SER A 293 -1.20 -8.73 -5.67
N TYR A 294 -2.03 -7.69 -5.49
CA TYR A 294 -1.59 -6.30 -5.38
C TYR A 294 -0.42 -6.11 -4.41
N ASP A 295 -0.55 -6.63 -3.18
CA ASP A 295 0.44 -6.42 -2.11
C ASP A 295 1.80 -7.03 -2.46
N LEU A 296 1.79 -8.28 -2.96
CA LEU A 296 2.99 -8.95 -3.48
C LEU A 296 3.66 -8.16 -4.61
N LEU A 297 2.92 -7.68 -5.62
CA LEU A 297 3.49 -6.92 -6.73
C LEU A 297 4.08 -5.60 -6.25
N ARG A 298 3.36 -4.86 -5.41
CA ARG A 298 3.80 -3.59 -4.83
C ARG A 298 5.09 -3.77 -4.02
N LYS A 299 5.10 -4.72 -3.07
CA LYS A 299 6.27 -5.00 -2.23
C LYS A 299 7.47 -5.48 -3.04
N THR A 300 7.26 -6.30 -4.07
CA THR A 300 8.34 -6.75 -4.97
C THR A 300 8.97 -5.57 -5.70
N LEU A 301 8.15 -4.66 -6.26
CA LEU A 301 8.64 -3.47 -6.93
C LEU A 301 9.39 -2.54 -5.98
N ILE A 302 8.85 -2.30 -4.77
CA ILE A 302 9.51 -1.46 -3.75
C ILE A 302 10.89 -2.02 -3.38
N LEU A 303 11.00 -3.32 -3.11
CA LEU A 303 12.28 -3.95 -2.74
C LEU A 303 13.32 -3.85 -3.87
N LEU A 304 12.90 -4.08 -5.11
CA LEU A 304 13.77 -3.97 -6.27
C LEU A 304 14.27 -2.52 -6.46
N LYS A 305 13.37 -1.53 -6.39
CA LYS A 305 13.73 -0.11 -6.46
C LYS A 305 14.66 0.29 -5.32
N PHE A 306 14.38 -0.16 -4.10
CA PHE A 306 15.18 0.10 -2.91
C PHE A 306 16.61 -0.42 -3.10
N TYR A 307 16.76 -1.71 -3.42
CA TYR A 307 18.08 -2.28 -3.68
C TYR A 307 18.78 -1.56 -4.82
N ASN A 308 18.08 -1.32 -5.94
CA ASN A 308 18.73 -0.79 -7.11
C ASN A 308 19.23 0.65 -6.94
N PHE A 309 18.48 1.46 -6.19
CA PHE A 309 18.82 2.82 -5.82
C PHE A 309 20.00 2.85 -4.84
N TYR A 310 19.91 2.15 -3.71
CA TYR A 310 20.91 2.23 -2.64
C TYR A 310 22.19 1.43 -2.91
N TYR A 311 22.20 0.54 -3.90
CA TYR A 311 23.41 -0.17 -4.31
C TYR A 311 24.51 0.78 -4.83
N GLU A 312 24.14 1.95 -5.37
CA GLU A 312 25.07 2.96 -5.89
C GLU A 312 25.07 4.27 -5.08
N ALA A 313 24.20 4.40 -4.09
CA ALA A 313 24.05 5.63 -3.32
C ALA A 313 25.19 5.78 -2.31
N ASP A 314 25.75 6.99 -2.20
CA ASP A 314 26.66 7.36 -1.13
C ASP A 314 25.84 7.84 0.07
N ASN A 315 25.84 7.04 1.14
CA ASN A 315 25.17 7.32 2.41
C ASN A 315 26.19 7.60 3.53
N SER A 316 27.36 8.15 3.20
CA SER A 316 28.43 8.36 4.17
C SER A 316 28.17 9.51 5.15
N GLU A 317 27.44 10.55 4.72
CA GLU A 317 27.17 11.75 5.53
C GLU A 317 25.66 11.97 5.78
N PRO A 318 25.25 12.50 6.95
CA PRO A 318 23.82 12.67 7.28
C PRO A 318 23.00 13.49 6.27
N ASN A 319 23.60 14.51 5.65
CA ASN A 319 22.92 15.31 4.63
C ASN A 319 22.70 14.53 3.32
N GLU A 320 23.62 13.63 2.98
CA GLU A 320 23.50 12.76 1.81
C GLU A 320 22.43 11.70 2.06
N ILE A 321 22.41 11.10 3.25
CA ILE A 321 21.34 10.17 3.67
C ILE A 321 19.96 10.83 3.53
N ALA A 322 19.79 12.04 4.06
CA ALA A 322 18.52 12.76 3.98
C ALA A 322 18.14 13.11 2.53
N GLY A 323 19.12 13.51 1.70
CA GLY A 323 18.91 13.79 0.28
C GLY A 323 18.49 12.54 -0.50
N ASN A 324 19.24 11.45 -0.34
CA ASN A 324 18.98 10.17 -0.99
C ASN A 324 17.63 9.57 -0.58
N LEU A 325 17.24 9.72 0.68
CA LEU A 325 15.91 9.32 1.15
C LEU A 325 14.80 10.09 0.42
N LEU A 326 14.92 11.40 0.28
CA LEU A 326 13.94 12.24 -0.40
C LEU A 326 13.85 11.86 -1.88
N ASP A 327 15.00 11.76 -2.57
CA ASP A 327 15.07 11.39 -3.98
C ASP A 327 14.49 9.99 -4.22
N PHE A 328 14.81 9.02 -3.35
CA PHE A 328 14.24 7.68 -3.39
C PHE A 328 12.72 7.69 -3.22
N CYS A 329 12.21 8.42 -2.23
CA CYS A 329 10.77 8.51 -1.98
C CYS A 329 10.03 9.14 -3.16
N ASP A 330 10.55 10.24 -3.72
CA ASP A 330 9.94 10.94 -4.84
C ASP A 330 9.92 10.06 -6.11
N GLU A 331 11.04 9.39 -6.43
CA GLU A 331 11.14 8.49 -7.57
C GLU A 331 10.22 7.27 -7.42
N LEU A 332 10.21 6.67 -6.23
CA LEU A 332 9.40 5.50 -5.93
C LEU A 332 7.91 5.86 -5.96
N ASP A 333 7.49 6.97 -5.37
CA ASP A 333 6.10 7.41 -5.41
C ASP A 333 5.61 7.70 -6.83
N ALA A 334 6.44 8.35 -7.66
CA ALA A 334 6.12 8.55 -9.07
C ALA A 334 5.95 7.21 -9.81
N THR A 335 6.82 6.24 -9.50
CA THR A 335 6.76 4.89 -10.08
C THR A 335 5.48 4.15 -9.64
N LEU A 336 5.20 4.13 -8.33
CA LEU A 336 4.03 3.47 -7.74
C LEU A 336 2.72 4.07 -8.28
N ASP A 337 2.62 5.40 -8.34
CA ASP A 337 1.46 6.12 -8.88
C ASP A 337 1.21 5.74 -10.35
N SER A 338 2.26 5.71 -11.17
CA SER A 338 2.15 5.32 -12.58
C SER A 338 1.59 3.90 -12.76
N CYS A 339 1.94 3.00 -11.83
CA CYS A 339 1.50 1.61 -11.79
C CYS A 339 0.10 1.42 -11.21
N GLY A 340 -0.51 2.46 -10.62
CA GLY A 340 -1.77 2.37 -9.90
C GLY A 340 -1.63 1.70 -8.52
N PHE A 341 -0.43 1.78 -7.92
CA PHE A 341 -0.18 1.40 -6.54
C PHE A 341 -0.33 2.59 -5.60
N SER A 342 -0.52 2.31 -4.30
CA SER A 342 -0.45 3.33 -3.26
C SER A 342 0.99 3.81 -3.18
N LYS A 343 1.14 5.13 -3.12
CA LYS A 343 2.36 5.79 -2.66
C LYS A 343 2.81 5.28 -1.30
N LEU A 344 4.04 5.56 -0.93
CA LEU A 344 4.55 5.28 0.40
C LEU A 344 3.71 5.99 1.44
N TYR A 345 3.43 5.30 2.54
CA TYR A 345 2.75 5.90 3.68
C TYR A 345 3.38 5.47 4.99
N VAL A 346 3.83 6.43 5.80
CA VAL A 346 4.63 6.15 7.00
C VAL A 346 3.89 5.35 8.07
N CYS A 347 2.56 5.37 8.09
CA CYS A 347 1.80 4.51 9.01
C CYS A 347 1.49 3.12 8.42
N HIS A 348 1.84 2.85 7.16
CA HIS A 348 1.77 1.51 6.59
C HIS A 348 2.96 0.69 7.11
N PRO A 349 2.75 -0.48 7.78
CA PRO A 349 3.81 -1.21 8.46
C PRO A 349 5.07 -1.48 7.61
N PHE A 350 4.87 -2.03 6.41
CA PHE A 350 6.00 -2.33 5.52
C PHE A 350 6.73 -1.06 5.02
N ASP A 351 5.98 0.01 4.77
CA ASP A 351 6.56 1.25 4.23
C ASP A 351 7.35 2.00 5.31
N CYS A 352 6.82 2.01 6.54
CA CYS A 352 7.51 2.54 7.73
C CYS A 352 8.88 1.86 7.91
N LEU A 353 8.89 0.53 7.82
CA LEU A 353 10.12 -0.25 7.91
C LEU A 353 11.11 0.10 6.79
N LEU A 354 10.63 0.20 5.56
CA LEU A 354 11.46 0.56 4.40
C LEU A 354 12.06 1.95 4.54
N MET A 355 11.27 2.94 4.95
CA MET A 355 11.76 4.31 5.18
C MET A 355 12.73 4.38 6.36
N TYR A 356 12.50 3.59 7.41
CA TYR A 356 13.46 3.46 8.50
C TYR A 356 14.82 2.94 8.02
N CYS A 357 14.82 1.92 7.15
CA CYS A 357 16.07 1.38 6.60
C CYS A 357 16.72 2.35 5.62
N ALA A 358 15.93 3.05 4.80
CA ALA A 358 16.40 4.09 3.89
C ALA A 358 17.08 5.25 4.63
N ASN A 359 16.59 5.61 5.83
CA ASN A 359 17.21 6.59 6.72
C ASN A 359 18.32 5.96 7.57
N SER A 360 19.25 5.24 6.96
CA SER A 360 20.44 4.70 7.64
C SER A 360 21.70 4.89 6.79
N ASN A 361 22.86 4.75 7.44
CA ASN A 361 24.15 4.82 6.77
C ASN A 361 24.38 3.65 5.79
N GLU A 362 23.78 2.49 6.05
CA GLU A 362 23.86 1.29 5.19
C GLU A 362 22.46 0.69 4.97
N PRO A 363 21.63 1.25 4.06
CA PRO A 363 20.21 0.91 3.95
C PRO A 363 19.91 -0.56 3.65
N ILE A 364 20.73 -1.18 2.82
CA ILE A 364 20.59 -2.59 2.45
C ILE A 364 20.85 -3.49 3.66
N ASP A 365 21.92 -3.22 4.42
CA ASP A 365 22.27 -4.00 5.61
C ASP A 365 21.30 -3.75 6.78
N ALA A 366 20.79 -2.52 6.93
CA ALA A 366 19.72 -2.21 7.87
C ALA A 366 18.46 -3.04 7.56
N LEU A 367 18.05 -3.10 6.27
CA LEU A 367 16.91 -3.90 5.83
C LEU A 367 17.11 -5.39 6.13
N TYR A 368 18.29 -5.93 5.81
CA TYR A 368 18.62 -7.32 6.12
C TYR A 368 18.57 -7.60 7.61
N SER A 369 19.16 -6.71 8.42
CA SER A 369 19.22 -6.85 9.87
C SER A 369 17.83 -6.86 10.49
N VAL A 370 16.93 -5.97 10.06
CA VAL A 370 15.57 -5.90 10.59
C VAL A 370 14.72 -7.09 10.11
N ILE A 371 14.76 -7.45 8.82
CA ILE A 371 14.01 -8.60 8.28
C ILE A 371 14.49 -9.91 8.91
N ASN A 372 15.80 -10.10 9.05
CA ASN A 372 16.36 -11.30 9.65
C ASN A 372 16.07 -11.36 11.15
N SER A 373 16.21 -10.25 11.88
CA SER A 373 15.85 -10.20 13.30
C SER A 373 14.37 -10.50 13.54
N GLY A 374 13.50 -10.22 12.55
CA GLY A 374 12.06 -10.36 12.68
C GLY A 374 11.43 -11.72 12.33
N ARG A 375 12.17 -12.70 11.80
CA ARG A 375 11.61 -13.98 11.31
C ARG A 375 11.72 -15.13 12.33
N ASN A 376 10.61 -15.86 12.51
CA ASN A 376 10.44 -17.08 13.35
C ASN A 376 11.19 -18.32 12.84
#